data_AF-A0A929GWY5-F1
#
_entry.id   AF-A0A929GWY5-F1
#
_cell.length_a   1.000
_cell.length_b   1.000
_cell.length_c   1.000
_cell.angle_alpha   90.00
_cell.angle_beta   90.00
_cell.angle_gamma   90.00
#
_symmetry.space_group_name_H-M   'P 1'
#
loop_
_entity.id
_entity.type
_entity.pdbx_description
1 polymer ?
#
loop_
_entity_poly.entity_id
_entity_poly.type
_entity_poly.pdbx_seq_one_letter_code
_entity_poly.pdbx_strand_id
1 'polypeptide(L)' 'MTVAQAALSIPEEEIRTGVYICQCGLNIAGAVDCEAVAEWAKGLEGVTVSRDYS' A
#
# COMPACT_ATOMS: atom_id res chain seq x y z
N MET A 1 4.09 -23.82 18.17
CA MET A 1 4.97 -23.30 17.11
C MET A 1 4.79 -24.23 15.94
N THR A 2 3.80 -24.05 15.07
CA THR A 2 3.84 -23.12 13.93
C THR A 2 2.42 -22.98 13.41
N VAL A 3 1.89 -21.75 13.35
CA VAL A 3 0.68 -21.50 12.58
C VAL A 3 1.03 -21.64 11.10
N ALA A 4 0.39 -22.61 10.45
CA ALA A 4 0.49 -22.85 9.02
C ALA A 4 0.04 -21.59 8.27
N GLN A 5 0.91 -21.10 7.40
CA GLN A 5 0.59 -20.07 6.44
C GLN A 5 -0.47 -20.65 5.50
N ALA A 6 -1.73 -20.27 5.72
CA ALA A 6 -2.80 -20.47 4.75
C ALA A 6 -2.49 -19.54 3.56
N ALA A 7 -1.56 -19.97 2.70
CA ALA A 7 -1.24 -19.30 1.46
C ALA A 7 -2.39 -19.55 0.49
N LEU A 8 -3.25 -18.54 0.33
CA LEU A 8 -4.14 -18.44 -0.81
C LEU A 8 -3.26 -18.54 -2.06
N SER A 9 -3.43 -19.57 -2.88
CA SER A 9 -2.68 -19.72 -4.14
C SER A 9 -3.19 -18.68 -5.13
N ILE A 10 -2.62 -17.48 -5.07
CA ILE A 10 -2.82 -16.45 -6.09
C ILE A 10 -2.17 -17.00 -7.38
N PRO A 11 -2.90 -17.05 -8.51
CA PRO A 11 -2.32 -17.49 -9.78
C PRO A 11 -1.03 -16.72 -10.06
N GLU A 12 -0.06 -17.33 -10.75
CA GLU A 12 1.26 -16.74 -11.11
C GLU A 12 1.15 -15.57 -12.11
N GLU A 13 0.00 -14.91 -12.20
CA GLU A 13 -0.13 -13.63 -12.87
C GLU A 13 0.52 -12.55 -11.98
N GLU A 14 1.31 -11.67 -12.60
CA GLU A 14 2.04 -10.62 -11.89
C GLU A 14 1.09 -9.83 -10.97
N ILE A 15 1.32 -9.88 -9.65
CA ILE A 15 0.43 -9.27 -8.66
C ILE A 15 0.44 -7.75 -8.86
N ARG A 16 -0.69 -7.20 -9.29
CA ARG A 16 -0.87 -5.76 -9.48
C ARG A 16 -1.56 -5.13 -8.27
N THR A 17 -0.78 -4.41 -7.48
CA THR A 17 -1.22 -3.76 -6.25
C THR A 17 -1.47 -2.27 -6.48
N GLY A 18 -2.59 -1.77 -5.97
CA GLY A 18 -2.92 -0.34 -5.91
C GLY A 18 -2.88 0.16 -4.47
N VAL A 19 -2.10 1.22 -4.21
CA VAL A 19 -1.93 1.82 -2.89
C VAL A 19 -2.67 3.16 -2.84
N TYR A 20 -3.54 3.32 -1.85
CA TYR A 20 -4.35 4.50 -1.65
C TYR A 20 -4.16 5.01 -0.22
N ILE A 21 -3.56 6.19 -0.09
CA ILE A 21 -3.23 6.80 1.19
C ILE A 21 -4.32 7.83 1.52
N CYS A 22 -4.98 7.66 2.66
CA CYS A 22 -5.97 8.63 3.15
C CYS A 22 -5.27 9.67 4.02
N GLN A 23 -5.54 10.95 3.78
CA GLN A 23 -5.04 12.04 4.62
C GLN A 23 -5.92 12.25 5.87
N CYS A 24 -7.20 11.86 5.83
CA CYS A 24 -8.17 11.98 6.92
C CYS A 24 -8.09 13.32 7.67
N GLY A 25 -7.98 14.42 6.91
CA GLY A 25 -7.71 15.75 7.46
C GLY A 25 -6.45 15.77 8.32
N LEU A 26 -6.57 16.16 9.58
CA LEU A 26 -5.43 16.24 10.50
C LEU A 26 -5.19 14.96 11.30
N ASN A 27 -6.07 13.95 11.20
CA ASN A 27 -5.88 12.70 11.93
C ASN A 27 -4.65 11.93 11.44
N ILE A 28 -4.35 12.00 10.13
CA ILE A 28 -3.20 11.33 9.53
C ILE A 28 -2.23 12.38 9.00
N ALA A 29 -2.68 13.31 8.14
CA ALA A 29 -1.79 14.32 7.56
C ALA A 29 -1.23 15.32 8.60
N GLY A 30 -1.77 15.36 9.82
CA GLY A 30 -1.19 16.13 10.92
C GLY A 30 0.10 15.54 11.51
N ALA A 31 0.38 14.26 11.26
CA ALA A 31 1.55 13.55 11.79
C ALA A 31 2.38 12.83 10.73
N VAL A 32 1.78 12.52 9.58
CA VAL A 32 2.40 11.72 8.50
C VAL A 32 2.36 12.51 7.19
N ASP A 33 3.50 12.60 6.52
CA ASP A 33 3.58 13.11 5.15
C ASP A 33 3.01 12.07 4.18
N CYS A 34 1.72 12.19 3.86
CA CYS A 34 0.99 11.23 3.04
C CYS A 34 1.47 11.24 1.57
N GLU A 35 1.94 12.38 1.07
CA GLU A 35 2.51 12.51 -0.27
C GLU A 35 3.84 11.75 -0.35
N ALA A 36 4.72 11.94 0.63
CA ALA A 36 5.99 11.19 0.69
C ALA A 36 5.77 9.67 0.80
N VAL A 37 4.75 9.22 1.56
CA VAL A 37 4.37 7.80 1.63
C VAL A 37 3.89 7.30 0.27
N ALA A 38 3.07 8.08 -0.45
CA ALA A 38 2.60 7.72 -1.77
C ALA A 38 3.75 7.57 -2.77
N GLU A 39 4.73 8.49 -2.76
CA GLU A 39 5.93 8.41 -3.61
C GLU A 39 6.80 7.21 -3.28
N TRP A 40 7.05 6.96 -1.99
CA TRP A 40 7.80 5.78 -1.55
C TRP A 40 7.14 4.47 -2.02
N ALA A 41 5.81 4.38 -1.90
CA ALA A 41 5.06 3.19 -2.28
C ALA A 41 5.09 2.88 -3.78
N LYS A 42 5.34 3.87 -4.65
CA LYS A 42 5.54 3.62 -6.10
C LYS A 42 6.77 2.76 -6.40
N GLY A 43 7.75 2.73 -5.51
CA GLY A 43 8.97 1.94 -5.68
C GLY A 43 8.87 0.49 -5.22
N LEU A 44 7.73 0.06 -4.68
CA LEU A 44 7.54 -1.31 -4.20
C LEU A 44 7.19 -2.26 -5.35
N GLU A 45 7.72 -3.48 -5.29
CA GLU A 45 7.45 -4.53 -6.27
C GLU A 45 5.95 -4.81 -6.39
N GLY A 46 5.45 -4.91 -7.63
CA GLY A 46 4.04 -5.16 -7.92
C GLY A 46 3.11 -3.95 -7.74
N VAL A 47 3.59 -2.80 -7.26
CA VAL A 47 2.76 -1.59 -7.16
C VAL A 47 2.64 -0.93 -8.54
N THR A 48 1.41 -0.88 -9.06
CA THR A 48 1.11 -0.28 -10.37
C THR A 48 0.45 1.10 -10.25
N VAL A 49 -0.16 1.40 -9.10
CA VAL A 49 -0.76 2.70 -8.79
C VAL A 49 -0.48 3.02 -7.33
N SER A 50 -0.04 4.25 -7.05
CA SER A 50 0.04 4.80 -5.69
C SER A 50 -0.44 6.25 -5.70
N ARG A 51 -1.35 6.60 -4.79
CA ARG A 51 -1.98 7.93 -4.71
C ARG A 51 -2.36 8.26 -3.28
N ASP A 52 -2.20 9.51 -2.90
CA ASP A 52 -2.82 10.08 -1.71
C ASP A 52 -4.10 10.85 -2.05
N TYR A 53 -5.02 10.92 -1.09
CA TYR A 53 -6.30 11.62 -1.20
C TYR A 53 -6.64 12.38 0.07
N SER A 54 -7.14 13.61 -0.10
CA SER A 54 -7.63 14.51 0.95
C SER A 54 -9.03 14.18 1.44
#